data_AF-A0A956YDM3-F1
#
_entry.id   AF-A0A956YDM3-F1
#
_cell.length_a   1.000
_cell.length_b   1.000
_cell.length_c   1.000
_cell.angle_alpha   90.00
_cell.angle_beta   90.00
_cell.angle_gamma   90.00
#
_symmetry.space_group_name_H-M   'P 1'
#
loop_
_entity.id
_entity.type
_entity.pdbx_description
1 polymer ?
#
loop_
_entity_poly.entity_id
_entity_poly.type
_entity_poly.pdbx_seq_one_letter_code
_entity_poly.pdbx_strand_id
1 'polypeptide(L)' 'MSTPANKSVRELFETMEYGPAPESDENANAWLDSHERHFGAFIGNVWKAPAGLETITVVNPARGAALAQVVD' A
#
# COMPACT_ATOMS: atom_id res chain seq x y z
N MET A 1 5.55 3.00 31.78
CA MET A 1 5.48 2.49 30.40
C MET A 1 5.66 0.99 30.49
N SER A 2 4.58 0.21 30.38
CA SER A 2 4.62 -1.24 30.61
C SER A 2 4.93 -1.98 29.31
N THR A 3 6.02 -2.73 29.30
CA THR A 3 6.38 -3.71 28.26
C THR A 3 5.31 -4.80 28.21
N PRO A 4 4.81 -5.23 27.03
CA PRO A 4 3.89 -6.36 26.98
C PRO A 4 4.64 -7.64 27.38
N ALA A 5 4.05 -8.40 28.31
CA ALA A 5 4.53 -9.71 28.73
C ALA A 5 4.46 -10.69 27.55
N ASN A 6 5.52 -11.48 27.36
CA ASN A 6 5.56 -12.53 26.33
C ASN A 6 4.59 -13.67 26.74
N LYS A 7 3.38 -13.68 26.18
CA LYS A 7 2.37 -14.73 26.43
C LYS A 7 2.75 -16.02 25.70
N SER A 8 2.41 -17.17 26.28
CA SER A 8 2.57 -18.46 25.61
C SER A 8 1.54 -18.64 24.48
N VAL A 9 1.86 -19.49 23.50
CA VAL A 9 0.93 -19.82 22.39
C VAL A 9 -0.41 -20.31 22.94
N ARG A 10 -0.40 -21.14 23.98
CA ARG A 10 -1.63 -21.64 24.61
C ARG A 10 -2.53 -20.51 25.11
N GLU A 11 -1.97 -19.52 25.80
CA GLU A 11 -2.74 -18.39 26.35
C GLU A 11 -3.33 -17.51 25.24
N LEU A 12 -2.63 -17.34 24.11
CA LEU A 12 -3.15 -16.63 22.95
C LEU A 12 -4.37 -17.34 22.33
N PHE A 13 -4.32 -18.68 22.24
CA PHE A 13 -5.45 -19.47 21.75
C PHE A 13 -6.64 -19.51 22.73
N GLU A 14 -6.39 -19.47 24.04
CA GLU A 14 -7.44 -19.43 25.07
C GLU A 14 -8.13 -18.06 25.15
N THR A 15 -7.37 -16.98 25.03
CA THR A 15 -7.91 -15.60 25.11
C THR A 15 -8.46 -15.10 23.78
N MET A 16 -8.11 -15.76 22.67
CA MET A 16 -8.34 -15.27 21.31
C MET A 16 -7.91 -13.81 21.15
N GLU A 17 -6.84 -13.43 21.85
CA GLU A 17 -6.34 -12.07 21.81
C GLU A 17 -5.90 -11.77 20.39
N TYR A 18 -6.55 -10.77 19.79
CA TYR A 18 -6.17 -10.31 18.48
C TYR A 18 -4.73 -9.81 18.58
N GLY A 19 -3.85 -10.41 17.80
CA GLY A 19 -2.50 -9.88 17.64
C GLY A 19 -2.60 -8.41 17.22
N PRO A 20 -1.58 -7.58 17.49
CA PRO A 20 -1.53 -6.28 16.83
C PRO A 20 -1.69 -6.54 15.34
N ALA A 21 -2.73 -5.99 14.74
CA ALA A 21 -2.81 -5.87 13.29
C ALA A 21 -2.15 -4.53 12.98
N PRO A 22 -0.84 -4.51 12.66
CA PRO A 22 -0.23 -3.33 12.10
C PRO A 22 -0.74 -3.21 10.66
N GLU A 23 -2.03 -2.93 10.50
CA GLU A 23 -2.56 -2.45 9.24
C GLU A 23 -1.88 -1.10 8.99
N SER A 24 -0.86 -1.14 8.16
CA SER A 24 -0.06 0.01 7.77
C SER A 24 -0.13 0.15 6.26
N ASP A 25 -0.33 1.37 5.78
CA ASP A 25 -0.25 1.70 4.37
C ASP A 25 1.20 1.79 3.86
N GLU A 26 2.19 1.62 4.74
CA GLU A 26 3.61 1.72 4.43
C GLU A 26 4.07 0.79 3.30
N ASN A 27 3.66 -0.49 3.33
CA ASN A 27 4.00 -1.44 2.28
C ASN A 27 3.41 -1.02 0.91
N ALA A 28 2.19 -0.47 0.90
CA ALA A 28 1.57 0.02 -0.31
C ALA A 28 2.27 1.28 -0.84
N ASN A 29 2.65 2.19 0.06
CA ASN A 29 3.43 3.38 -0.30
C ASN A 29 4.80 3.00 -0.87
N ALA A 30 5.52 2.07 -0.23
CA ALA A 30 6.81 1.58 -0.71
C ALA A 30 6.70 0.93 -2.10
N TRP A 31 5.63 0.18 -2.35
CA TRP A 31 5.37 -0.38 -3.68
C TRP A 31 5.14 0.72 -4.73
N LEU A 32 4.33 1.73 -4.41
CA LEU A 32 4.11 2.89 -5.30
C LEU A 32 5.43 3.63 -5.59
N ASP A 33 6.26 3.85 -4.58
CA ASP A 33 7.57 4.50 -4.71
C ASP A 33 8.53 3.68 -5.60
N SER A 34 8.52 2.35 -5.47
CA SER A 34 9.34 1.46 -6.32
C SER A 34 8.96 1.49 -7.81
N HIS A 35 7.80 2.04 -8.14
CA HIS A 35 7.31 2.24 -9.52
C HIS A 35 7.29 3.73 -9.89
N GLU A 36 8.01 4.58 -9.15
CA GLU A 36 8.09 6.03 -9.36
C GLU A 36 6.72 6.74 -9.33
N ARG A 37 5.69 6.06 -8.82
CA ARG A 37 4.30 6.53 -8.79
C ARG A 37 3.75 6.94 -10.16
N HIS A 38 4.27 6.40 -11.25
CA HIS A 38 3.82 6.68 -12.62
C HIS A 38 3.52 5.37 -13.35
N PHE A 39 2.32 5.27 -13.91
CA PHE A 39 1.86 4.02 -14.54
C PHE A 39 1.27 4.27 -15.92
N GLY A 40 1.74 3.50 -16.89
CA GLY A 40 1.09 3.34 -18.18
C GLY A 40 0.14 2.13 -18.21
N ALA A 41 -0.37 1.78 -19.38
CA ALA A 41 -1.15 0.56 -19.56
C ALA A 41 -0.25 -0.67 -19.51
N PHE A 42 -0.64 -1.70 -18.75
CA PHE A 42 0.10 -2.97 -18.72
C PHE A 42 -0.48 -3.97 -19.72
N ILE A 43 0.18 -4.12 -20.88
CA ILE A 43 -0.32 -4.92 -22.00
C ILE A 43 0.77 -5.87 -22.49
N GLY A 44 0.48 -7.17 -22.44
CA GLY A 44 1.43 -8.20 -22.90
C GLY A 44 2.66 -8.32 -21.99
N ASN A 45 2.45 -8.23 -20.67
CA ASN A 45 3.51 -8.30 -19.65
C ASN A 45 4.52 -7.14 -19.68
N VAL A 46 4.13 -6.00 -20.28
CA VAL A 46 4.96 -4.81 -20.43
C VAL A 46 4.15 -3.57 -20.09
N TRP A 47 4.74 -2.64 -19.34
CA TRP A 47 4.19 -1.30 -19.11
C TRP A 47 4.38 -0.44 -20.37
N LYS A 48 3.29 0.16 -20.85
CA LYS A 48 3.28 1.01 -22.05
C LYS A 48 2.79 2.40 -21.69
N ALA A 49 3.61 3.41 -21.94
CA ALA A 49 3.25 4.82 -21.81
C ALA A 49 3.63 5.56 -23.11
N PRO A 50 2.75 5.54 -24.13
CA PRO A 50 2.97 6.30 -25.36
C PRO A 50 3.19 7.79 -25.06
N ALA A 51 4.13 8.42 -25.77
CA ALA A 51 4.39 9.84 -25.63
C ALA A 51 3.20 10.69 -26.14
N GLY A 52 2.91 11.79 -25.46
CA GLY A 52 1.87 12.75 -25.86
C GLY A 52 0.47 12.41 -25.36
N LEU A 53 0.31 11.38 -24.53
CA LEU A 53 -0.91 11.13 -23.78
C LEU A 53 -0.93 11.95 -22.49
N GLU A 54 -2.11 12.39 -22.10
CA GLU A 54 -2.33 13.12 -20.84
C GLU A 54 -2.17 12.18 -19.64
N THR A 55 -1.96 12.76 -18.47
CA THR A 55 -1.90 12.01 -17.22
C THR A 55 -2.98 12.45 -16.25
N ILE A 56 -3.57 11.49 -15.56
CA ILE A 56 -4.55 11.71 -14.50
C ILE A 56 -3.87 11.47 -13.16
N THR A 57 -4.02 12.42 -12.24
CA THR A 57 -3.56 12.24 -10.86
C THR A 57 -4.58 11.43 -10.08
N VAL A 58 -4.16 10.27 -9.58
CA VAL A 58 -4.93 9.43 -8.67
C VAL A 58 -4.73 9.94 -7.25
N VAL A 59 -5.82 10.16 -6.53
CA VAL A 59 -5.79 10.75 -5.17
C VAL A 59 -6.31 9.78 -4.12
N ASN A 60 -5.77 9.88 -2.91
CA ASN A 60 -6.27 9.19 -1.75
C ASN A 60 -7.58 9.85 -1.30
N PRO A 61 -8.73 9.15 -1.32
CA PRO A 61 -10.03 9.77 -1.01
C PRO A 61 -10.17 10.19 0.46
N ALA A 62 -9.40 9.61 1.38
CA ALA A 62 -9.48 9.94 2.81
C ALA A 62 -8.83 11.28 3.15
N ARG A 63 -7.84 11.73 2.37
CA ARG A 63 -7.02 12.91 2.67
C ARG A 63 -6.71 13.84 1.50
N GLY A 64 -7.12 13.48 0.28
CA GLY A 64 -6.85 14.24 -0.95
C GLY A 64 -5.40 14.21 -1.42
N ALA A 65 -4.50 13.52 -0.73
CA ALA A 65 -3.09 13.42 -1.11
C ALA A 65 -2.94 12.62 -2.42
N ALA A 66 -2.05 13.06 -3.32
CA ALA A 66 -1.74 12.33 -4.54
C ALA A 66 -1.10 10.97 -4.21
N LEU A 67 -1.51 9.92 -4.94
CA LEU A 67 -0.98 8.57 -4.83
C LEU A 67 -0.07 8.22 -6.01
N ALA A 68 -0.52 8.53 -7.23
CA ALA A 68 0.19 8.23 -8.48
C ALA A 68 -0.34 9.05 -9.66
N GLN A 69 0.39 9.05 -10.77
CA GLN A 69 -0.09 9.46 -12.08
C GLN A 69 -0.33 8.25 -12.98
N VAL A 70 -1.42 8.27 -13.73
CA VAL A 70 -1.75 7.23 -14.72
C VAL A 70 -1.95 7.87 -16.09
N VAL A 71 -1.52 7.20 -17.14
CA VAL A 71 -1.74 7.64 -18.52
C VAL A 71 -3.20 7.40 -18.92
N ASP A 72 -3.83 8.39 -19.58
CA ASP A 72 -5.19 8.31 -20.16
C ASP A 72 -5.16 7.84 -21.64
#